data_AF-A0A9Q0U0I9-F1
#
_entry.id   AF-A0A9Q0U0I9-F1
#
_cell.length_a   1.000
_cell.length_b   1.000
_cell.length_c   1.000
_cell.angle_alpha   90.00
_cell.angle_beta   90.00
_cell.angle_gamma   90.00
#
_symmetry.space_group_name_H-M   'P 1'
#
loop_
_entity.id
_entity.type
_entity.pdbx_description
1 polymer ?
#
loop_
_entity_poly.entity_id
_entity_poly.type
_entity_poly.pdbx_seq_one_letter_code
_entity_poly.pdbx_strand_id
1 'polypeptide(L)' 'MKIFVKTLKGSTFDIEVKPGDMIVDVKKNIETAQGASVYPAEKQMLIHQGK' A
#
# COMPACT_ATOMS: atom_id res chain seq x y z
N MET A 1 -4.66 -12.82 0.41
CA MET A 1 -5.11 -12.21 -0.86
C MET A 1 -3.98 -11.33 -1.37
N LYS A 2 -3.69 -11.36 -2.66
CA LYS A 2 -2.59 -10.58 -3.24
C LYS A 2 -3.18 -9.39 -4.00
N ILE A 3 -2.69 -8.19 -3.71
CA ILE A 3 -3.09 -6.96 -4.41
C ILE A 3 -1.88 -6.29 -5.04
N PHE A 4 -2.11 -5.54 -6.12
CA PHE A 4 -1.08 -4.80 -6.82
C PHE A 4 -1.21 -3.31 -6.49
N VAL A 5 -0.10 -2.71 -6.06
CA VAL A 5 0.01 -1.29 -5.74
C VAL A 5 0.86 -0.63 -6.81
N LYS A 6 0.29 0.36 -7.49
CA LYS A 6 1.00 1.20 -8.44
C LYS A 6 1.32 2.54 -7.78
N THR A 7 2.59 2.88 -7.77
CA THR A 7 3.07 4.18 -7.30
C THR A 7 2.78 5.28 -8.34
N LEU A 8 2.72 6.54 -7.90
CA LEU A 8 2.55 7.68 -8.81
C LEU A 8 3.73 7.83 -9.80
N LYS A 9 4.90 7.27 -9.47
CA LYS A 9 6.08 7.23 -10.36
C LYS A 9 6.01 6.11 -11.41
N GLY A 10 4.97 5.27 -11.38
CA GLY A 10 4.73 4.23 -12.37
C GLY A 10 5.30 2.85 -12.01
N SER A 11 6.06 2.72 -10.92
CA SER A 11 6.50 1.42 -10.41
C SER A 11 5.32 0.66 -9.79
N THR A 12 5.27 -0.65 -10.03
CA THR A 12 4.24 -1.55 -9.49
C THR A 12 4.91 -2.60 -8.63
N PHE A 13 4.31 -2.90 -7.49
CA PHE A 13 4.70 -4.01 -6.63
C PHE A 13 3.46 -4.68 -6.07
N ASP A 14 3.63 -5.86 -5.51
CA ASP A 14 2.55 -6.58 -4.87
C ASP A 14 2.72 -6.65 -3.36
N ILE A 15 1.59 -6.74 -2.66
CA ILE A 15 1.55 -6.99 -1.22
C ILE A 15 0.51 -8.06 -0.93
N GLU A 16 0.73 -8.77 0.18
CA GLU A 16 -0.23 -9.71 0.72
C GLU A 16 -1.10 -9.04 1.79
N VAL A 17 -2.42 -9.24 1.68
CA VAL A 17 -3.43 -8.71 2.59
C VAL A 17 -4.42 -9.81 2.95
N LYS A 18 -4.99 -9.75 4.14
CA LYS A 18 -6.01 -10.70 4.58
C LYS A 18 -7.41 -10.15 4.30
N PRO A 19 -8.39 -11.02 3.98
CA PRO A 19 -9.79 -10.60 3.96
C PRO A 19 -10.20 -10.10 5.35
N GLY A 20 -10.52 -8.81 5.45
CA GLY A 20 -10.86 -8.15 6.72
C GLY A 20 -9.83 -7.12 7.21
N ASP A 21 -8.65 -7.05 6.60
CA ASP A 21 -7.68 -5.99 6.88
C ASP A 21 -8.27 -4.61 6.57
N MET A 22 -8.05 -3.63 7.45
CA MET A 22 -8.48 -2.27 7.22
C MET A 22 -7.45 -1.50 6.37
N ILE A 23 -7.84 -0.33 5.89
CA ILE A 23 -6.96 0.53 5.09
C ILE A 23 -5.68 0.91 5.85
N VAL A 24 -5.75 1.06 7.17
CA VAL A 24 -4.56 1.30 8.01
C VAL A 24 -3.57 0.13 7.98
N ASP A 25 -4.08 -1.10 7.94
CA ASP A 25 -3.24 -2.30 7.87
C ASP A 25 -2.60 -2.43 6.49
N VAL A 26 -3.36 -2.14 5.44
CA VAL A 26 -2.83 -2.08 4.06
C VAL A 26 -1.69 -1.05 3.96
N LYS A 27 -1.84 0.13 4.56
CA LYS A 27 -0.77 1.15 4.57
C LYS A 27 0.48 0.69 5.32
N LYS A 28 0.31 0.01 6.46
CA LYS A 28 1.42 -0.60 7.21
C LYS A 28 2.11 -1.72 6.43
N ASN A 29 1.36 -2.53 5.68
CA ASN A 29 1.94 -3.58 4.83
C ASN A 29 2.79 -2.96 3.71
N ILE A 30 2.33 -1.85 3.11
CA ILE A 30 3.13 -1.09 2.13
C ILE A 30 4.40 -0.51 2.78
N GLU A 31 4.27 0.06 3.99
CA GLU A 31 5.41 0.59 4.74
C GLU A 31 6.44 -0.51 5.05
N THR A 32 5.98 -1.70 5.42
CA THR A 32 6.83 -2.86 5.71
C THR A 32 7.52 -3.38 4.44
N ALA A 33 6.81 -3.39 3.30
CA ALA A 33 7.34 -3.91 2.04
C ALA A 33 8.35 -2.98 1.36
N GLN A 34 8.18 -1.66 1.49
CA GLN A 34 9.00 -0.65 0.80
C GLN A 34 9.92 0.13 1.74
N GLY A 35 9.67 0.07 3.04
CA GLY A 35 10.39 0.79 4.08
C GLY A 35 9.70 2.08 4.53
N ALA A 36 9.75 2.34 5.83
CA ALA A 36 9.19 3.55 6.47
C ALA A 36 9.85 4.86 6.03
N SER A 37 11.09 4.80 5.52
CA SER A 37 11.76 5.97 4.95
C SER A 37 11.23 6.35 3.56
N VAL A 38 10.66 5.39 2.83
CA VAL A 38 10.18 5.59 1.45
C VAL A 38 8.69 5.89 1.45
N TYR A 39 7.89 5.04 2.10
CA TYR A 39 6.44 5.18 2.18
C TYR A 39 5.96 5.02 3.63
N PRO A 40 6.11 6.03 4.49
CA PRO A 40 5.57 5.99 5.85
C PRO A 40 4.04 5.97 5.83
N ALA A 41 3.42 5.03 6.54
CA ALA A 41 2.00 4.71 6.50
C ALA A 41 1.12 5.94 6.76
N GLU A 42 1.51 6.81 7.69
CA GLU A 42 0.75 8.01 8.03
C GLU A 42 0.69 9.03 6.88
N LYS A 43 1.70 9.06 6.01
CA LYS A 43 1.77 9.98 4.86
C LYS A 43 1.32 9.33 3.55
N GLN A 44 0.99 8.04 3.57
CA GLN A 44 0.49 7.36 2.38
C GLN A 44 -0.94 7.79 2.05
N MET A 45 -1.18 8.07 0.77
CA MET A 45 -2.52 8.22 0.19
C MET A 45 -2.74 7.11 -0.82
N LEU A 46 -3.81 6.34 -0.63
CA LEU A 46 -4.20 5.26 -1.53
C LEU A 46 -5.35 5.76 -2.40
N ILE A 47 -5.27 5.46 -3.70
CA ILE A 47 -6.30 5.83 -4.68
C ILE A 47 -6.80 4.53 -5.32
N HIS A 48 -8.11 4.31 -5.30
CA HIS A 48 -8.76 3.18 -5.93
C HIS A 48 -9.93 3.64 -6.79
N GLN A 49 -9.95 3.23 -8.06
CA GLN A 49 -10.99 3.65 -9.03
C GLN A 49 -11.17 5.18 -9.13
N GLY A 50 -10.05 5.91 -9.01
CA GLY A 50 -10.04 7.38 -9.10
C GLY A 50 -10.56 8.11 -7.86
N LYS A 51 -10.68 7.43 -6.71
CA LYS A 51 -11.05 8.01 -5.41
C LYS A 51 -10.07 7.64 -4.32
#